data_AF-A0A2N0QLR4-F1
#
_entry.id   AF-A0A2N0QLR4-F1
#
_cell.length_a   1.000
_cell.length_b   1.000
_cell.length_c   1.000
_cell.angle_alpha   90.00
_cell.angle_beta   90.00
_cell.angle_gamma   90.00
#
_symmetry.space_group_name_H-M   'P 1'
#
loop_
_entity.id
_entity.type
_entity.pdbx_description
1 polymer ?
#
loop_
_entity_poly.entity_id
_entity_poly.type
_entity_poly.pdbx_seq_one_letter_code
_entity_poly.pdbx_strand_id
1 'polypeptide(L)'
;MVLLNRKLSKEELDYQIKDAKVSVVIVDEEDEHLLPQKVNKLPFLKVEESHETPIEISEQWTLDQTTSIMYTSGTTGYPKGVRQTVADFQF
;
A
#
# COMPACT_ATOMS: atom_id res chain seq x y z
N MET A 1 -2.37 -2.98 4.06
CA MET A 1 -2.15 -1.94 3.02
C MET A 1 -0.74 -1.40 3.10
N VAL A 2 -0.10 -1.02 2.00
CA VAL A 2 1.23 -0.36 2.02
C VAL A 2 1.05 1.10 1.69
N LEU A 3 1.62 2.01 2.48
CA LEU A 3 1.56 3.45 2.21
C LEU A 3 2.81 3.87 1.43
N LEU A 4 2.62 4.26 0.17
CA LEU A 4 3.69 4.67 -0.75
C LEU A 4 3.77 6.21 -0.81
N ASN A 5 4.98 6.77 -0.68
CA ASN A 5 5.18 8.22 -0.71
C ASN A 5 5.52 8.70 -2.13
N ARG A 6 4.74 9.65 -2.66
CA ARG A 6 4.92 10.24 -4.00
C ARG A 6 6.27 10.94 -4.24
N LYS A 7 7.01 11.27 -3.17
CA LYS A 7 8.35 11.89 -3.25
C LYS A 7 9.48 10.90 -3.53
N LEU A 8 9.19 9.59 -3.49
CA LEU A 8 10.16 8.55 -3.73
C LEU A 8 10.47 8.41 -5.22
N SER A 9 11.69 7.99 -5.53
CA SER A 9 12.05 7.61 -6.90
C SER A 9 11.28 6.35 -7.34
N LYS A 10 11.26 6.09 -8.65
CA LYS A 10 10.66 4.87 -9.21
C LYS A 10 11.33 3.62 -8.66
N GLU A 11 12.63 3.65 -8.48
CA GLU A 11 13.42 2.55 -7.94
C GLU A 11 13.09 2.30 -6.46
N GLU A 12 12.91 3.36 -5.67
CA GLU A 12 12.50 3.25 -4.27
C GLU A 12 11.07 2.70 -4.13
N LEU A 13 10.15 3.15 -4.98
CA LEU A 13 8.79 2.61 -5.04
C LEU A 13 8.77 1.13 -5.46
N ASP A 14 9.54 0.78 -6.50
CA ASP A 14 9.68 -0.59 -6.99
C ASP A 14 10.22 -1.53 -5.91
N TYR A 15 11.21 -1.08 -5.13
CA TYR A 15 11.72 -1.81 -3.98
C TYR A 15 10.62 -2.09 -2.96
N GLN A 16 9.88 -1.06 -2.53
CA GLN A 16 8.83 -1.21 -1.51
C GLN A 16 7.68 -2.10 -1.97
N ILE A 17 7.28 -1.97 -3.25
CA ILE A 17 6.24 -2.78 -3.89
C ILE A 17 6.63 -4.26 -3.91
N LYS A 18 7.88 -4.56 -4.28
CA LYS A 18 8.40 -5.93 -4.34
C LYS A 18 8.59 -6.55 -2.96
N ASP A 19 9.21 -5.83 -2.03
CA ASP A 19 9.48 -6.31 -0.67
C ASP A 19 8.17 -6.62 0.08
N ALA A 20 7.17 -5.75 -0.02
CA ALA A 20 5.86 -5.97 0.59
C ALA A 20 4.94 -6.91 -0.22
N LYS A 21 5.40 -7.44 -1.37
CA LYS A 21 4.62 -8.32 -2.26
C LYS A 21 3.25 -7.72 -2.64
N VAL A 22 3.24 -6.44 -2.97
CA VAL A 22 2.01 -5.72 -3.35
C VAL A 22 1.43 -6.31 -4.63
N SER A 23 0.15 -6.67 -4.60
CA SER A 23 -0.57 -7.26 -5.74
C SER A 23 -1.18 -6.20 -6.68
N VAL A 24 -1.58 -5.06 -6.13
CA VAL A 24 -2.16 -3.93 -6.86
C VAL A 24 -1.84 -2.63 -6.15
N VAL A 25 -1.50 -1.58 -6.90
CA VAL A 25 -1.35 -0.22 -6.40
C VAL A 25 -2.56 0.60 -6.82
N ILE A 26 -3.31 1.09 -5.84
CA ILE A 26 -4.33 2.11 -6.08
C ILE A 26 -3.63 3.45 -6.18
N VAL A 27 -3.88 4.21 -7.24
CA VAL A 27 -3.14 5.44 -7.55
C VAL A 27 -4.07 6.46 -8.21
N ASP A 28 -3.85 7.73 -7.92
CA ASP A 28 -4.50 8.82 -8.66
C ASP A 28 -3.92 8.90 -10.08
N GLU A 29 -4.75 9.25 -11.05
CA GLU A 29 -4.37 9.41 -12.45
C GLU A 29 -3.18 10.37 -12.61
N GLU A 30 -3.12 11.43 -11.80
CA GLU A 30 -2.04 12.42 -11.83
C GLU A 30 -0.68 11.81 -11.43
N ASP A 31 -0.69 10.82 -10.54
CA ASP A 31 0.49 10.19 -9.95
C ASP A 31 0.89 8.89 -10.67
N GLU A 32 0.13 8.42 -11.65
CA GLU A 32 0.43 7.16 -12.39
C GLU A 32 1.83 7.14 -13.00
N HIS A 33 2.31 8.30 -13.43
CA HIS A 33 3.62 8.47 -14.05
C HIS A 33 4.78 8.27 -13.06
N LEU A 34 4.53 8.34 -11.75
CA LEU A 34 5.49 8.08 -10.67
C LEU A 34 5.73 6.59 -10.45
N LEU A 35 4.81 5.72 -10.90
CA LEU A 35 4.95 4.28 -10.70
C LEU A 35 6.04 3.65 -11.59
N PRO A 36 6.65 2.54 -11.14
CA PRO A 36 7.50 1.71 -11.98
C PRO A 36 6.72 1.11 -13.16
N GLN A 37 7.40 0.80 -14.27
CA GLN A 37 6.73 0.34 -15.50
C GLN A 37 5.97 -0.99 -15.36
N LYS A 38 6.42 -1.89 -14.48
CA LYS A 38 5.87 -3.26 -14.34
C LYS A 38 5.13 -3.43 -13.02
N VAL A 39 4.13 -2.59 -12.78
CA VAL A 39 3.28 -2.65 -11.58
C VAL A 39 1.83 -2.77 -12.01
N ASN A 40 1.11 -3.71 -11.40
CA ASN A 40 -0.33 -3.78 -11.54
C ASN A 40 -0.96 -2.60 -10.78
N LYS A 41 -1.67 -1.73 -11.49
CA LYS A 41 -2.22 -0.49 -10.93
C LYS A 41 -3.72 -0.41 -11.18
N LEU A 42 -4.41 0.22 -10.24
CA LEU A 42 -5.83 0.52 -10.30
C LEU A 42 -5.99 2.04 -10.14
N PRO A 43 -6.28 2.77 -11.23
CA PRO A 43 -6.57 4.20 -11.17
C PRO A 43 -7.77 4.48 -10.27
N PHE A 44 -7.70 5.55 -9.48
CA PHE A 44 -8.72 5.86 -8.48
C PHE A 44 -10.09 6.15 -9.14
N LEU A 45 -10.11 6.85 -10.28
CA LEU A 45 -11.33 7.12 -11.03
C LEU A 45 -12.04 5.83 -11.47
N LYS A 46 -11.29 4.77 -11.81
CA LYS A 46 -11.89 3.46 -12.14
C LYS A 46 -12.57 2.81 -10.94
N VAL A 47 -12.11 3.11 -9.72
CA VAL A 47 -12.77 2.65 -8.49
C VAL A 47 -14.05 3.45 -8.27
N GLU A 48 -14.00 4.77 -8.46
CA GLU A 48 -15.18 5.65 -8.31
C GLU A 48 -16.29 5.35 -9.32
N GLU A 49 -15.91 5.00 -10.56
CA GLU A 49 -16.86 4.62 -11.62
C GLU A 49 -17.38 3.18 -11.47
N SER A 50 -16.84 2.40 -10.53
CA SER A 50 -17.24 1.00 -10.34
C SER A 50 -18.59 0.87 -9.65
N HIS A 51 -19.27 -0.24 -9.90
CA HIS A 51 -20.52 -0.54 -9.22
C HIS A 51 -20.26 -1.08 -7.82
N GLU A 52 -20.85 -0.43 -6.82
CA GLU A 52 -20.89 -0.95 -5.46
C GLU A 52 -21.61 -2.31 -5.45
N THR A 53 -20.98 -3.28 -4.81
CA THR A 53 -21.58 -4.58 -4.53
C THR A 53 -21.54 -4.80 -3.03
N PRO A 54 -22.63 -5.22 -2.38
CA PRO A 54 -22.62 -5.49 -0.96
C PRO A 54 -21.62 -6.62 -0.67
N ILE A 55 -20.76 -6.37 0.32
CA ILE A 55 -19.83 -7.35 0.87
C ILE A 55 -20.05 -7.43 2.37
N GLU A 56 -19.93 -8.63 2.92
CA GLU A 56 -19.86 -8.80 4.37
C GLU A 56 -18.44 -8.46 4.83
N ILE A 57 -18.32 -7.41 5.64
CA ILE A 57 -17.07 -7.04 6.27
C ILE A 57 -17.02 -7.73 7.62
N SER A 58 -15.91 -8.43 7.90
CA SER A 58 -15.73 -9.03 9.22
C SER A 58 -15.72 -7.94 10.31
N GLU A 59 -16.59 -8.08 11.29
CA GLU A 59 -16.62 -7.21 12.48
C GLU A 59 -15.49 -7.56 13.47
N GLN A 60 -14.86 -8.72 13.31
CA GLN A 60 -13.81 -9.21 14.18
C GLN A 60 -12.51 -9.37 13.42
N TRP A 61 -11.44 -8.84 14.00
CA TRP A 61 -10.08 -8.88 13.45
C TRP A 61 -9.17 -9.38 14.56
N THR A 62 -8.21 -10.24 14.24
CA THR A 62 -7.24 -10.68 15.24
C THR A 62 -6.28 -9.55 15.57
N LEU A 63 -5.83 -9.48 16.81
CA LEU A 63 -4.94 -8.40 17.27
C LEU A 63 -3.61 -8.35 16.50
N ASP A 64 -3.12 -9.49 16.03
CA ASP A 64 -1.90 -9.64 15.24
C ASP A 64 -2.09 -9.40 13.73
N GLN A 65 -3.34 -9.23 13.27
CA GLN A 65 -3.64 -9.00 11.87
C GLN A 65 -3.01 -7.69 11.40
N THR A 66 -2.29 -7.74 10.28
CA THR A 66 -1.64 -6.57 9.69
C THR A 66 -2.64 -5.66 9.01
N THR A 67 -2.66 -4.39 9.41
CA THR A 67 -3.53 -3.36 8.82
C THR A 67 -2.76 -2.53 7.79
N SER A 68 -1.57 -2.05 8.16
CA SER A 68 -0.72 -1.21 7.32
C SER A 68 0.75 -1.63 7.37
N ILE A 69 1.51 -1.22 6.37
CA ILE A 69 2.96 -1.26 6.33
C ILE A 69 3.45 0.12 5.89
N MET A 70 4.34 0.71 6.68
CA MET A 70 5.05 1.95 6.34
C MET A 70 6.54 1.68 6.23
N TYR A 71 7.20 2.22 5.21
CA TYR A 71 8.64 2.10 5.08
C TYR A 71 9.36 3.26 5.75
N THR A 72 10.46 2.93 6.44
CA THR A 72 11.40 3.90 7.00
C THR A 72 12.66 3.93 6.14
N SER A 73 13.31 5.09 6.03
CA SER A 73 14.48 5.29 5.15
C SER A 73 15.70 4.45 5.51
N GLY A 74 15.73 3.80 6.68
CA GLY A 74 16.77 2.85 7.08
C GLY A 74 18.19 3.44 7.10
N THR A 75 18.74 3.77 8.26
CA THR A 75 20.12 4.30 8.38
C THR A 75 21.23 3.30 7.99
N THR A 76 20.89 2.03 7.80
CA THR A 76 21.84 0.92 7.55
C THR A 76 21.77 0.35 6.13
N GLY A 77 21.27 1.11 5.15
CA GLY A 77 21.26 0.70 3.74
C GLY A 77 19.87 0.74 3.11
N TYR A 78 19.07 -0.33 3.30
CA TYR A 78 17.76 -0.47 2.66
C TYR A 78 16.58 -0.05 3.56
N PRO A 79 15.50 0.50 2.97
CA PRO A 79 14.28 0.78 3.70
C PRO A 79 13.69 -0.47 4.36
N LYS A 80 13.12 -0.30 5.56
CA LYS A 80 12.48 -1.39 6.31
C LYS A 80 10.97 -1.16 6.39
N GLY A 81 10.20 -2.17 5.99
CA GLY A 81 8.74 -2.19 6.15
C GLY A 81 8.36 -2.43 7.62
N VAL A 82 7.78 -1.41 8.24
CA VAL A 82 7.23 -1.48 9.60
C VAL A 82 5.78 -1.88 9.51
N ARG A 83 5.49 -3.08 10.00
CA ARG A 83 4.16 -3.66 10.02
C ARG A 83 3.38 -3.13 11.22
N GLN A 84 2.21 -2.57 10.97
CA GLN A 84 1.26 -2.22 12.03
C GLN A 84 0.12 -3.23 12.05
N THR A 85 -0.27 -3.61 13.25
CA THR A 85 -1.30 -4.60 13.53
C THR A 85 -2.54 -3.96 14.10
N VAL A 86 -3.65 -4.70 14.16
CA VAL A 86 -4.90 -4.22 14.76
C VAL A 86 -4.68 -3.76 16.21
N ALA A 87 -3.82 -4.44 16.98
CA ALA A 87 -3.48 -4.05 18.34
C ALA A 87 -2.90 -2.63 18.45
N ASP A 88 -2.19 -2.14 17.43
CA ASP A 88 -1.57 -0.81 17.43
C ASP A 88 -2.60 0.33 17.27
N PHE A 89 -3.84 0.00 16.89
CA PHE A 89 -4.93 0.96 16.62
C PHE A 89 -6.11 0.85 17.61
N GLN A 90 -6.13 -0.16 18.47
CA GLN A 90 -7.15 -0.30 19.50
C GLN A 90 -6.62 0.29 20.81
N PHE A 91 -7.27 1.36 21.28
CA PHE A 91 -7.07 1.93 22.62
C PHE A 91 -8.12 1.40 23.59
#